data_AF-Q937M9-F1
#
_entry.id   AF-Q937M9-F1
#
_cell.length_a   1.000
_cell.length_b   1.000
_cell.length_c   1.000
_cell.angle_alpha   90.00
_cell.angle_beta   90.00
_cell.angle_gamma   90.00
#
_symmetry.space_group_name_H-M   'P 1'
#
loop_
_entity.id
_entity.type
_entity.pdbx_description
1 polymer ?
#
loop_
_entity_poly.entity_id
_entity_poly.type
_entity_poly.pdbx_seq_one_letter_code
_entity_poly.pdbx_strand_id
1 'polypeptide(L)'
;MESWQHLRWPGDEDNPGVVLTWTGVNTGARLYGEYPGTWGLIRWLEAARVQMLDESRYRLGLITPEGLPLTWVLRTEVGKGPLVLLKLRGFTLPKTIFEENRGNNRPESVRKRNNDNWMTE
;
A
#
# COMPACT_ATOMS: atom_id res chain seq x y z
N MET A 1 0.17 -28.01 18.28
CA MET A 1 1.09 -26.98 18.80
C MET A 1 1.23 -25.90 17.75
N GLU A 2 1.24 -24.64 18.16
CA GLU A 2 1.48 -23.52 17.26
C GLU A 2 2.99 -23.39 16.99
N SER A 3 3.36 -23.16 15.73
CA SER A 3 4.75 -22.97 15.32
C SER A 3 4.85 -21.94 14.21
N TRP A 4 6.01 -21.28 14.13
CA TRP A 4 6.29 -20.35 13.06
C TRP A 4 6.62 -21.10 11.77
N GLN A 5 6.03 -20.65 10.66
CA GLN A 5 6.39 -21.12 9.33
C GLN A 5 6.96 -19.96 8.51
N HIS A 6 8.10 -20.20 7.88
CA HIS A 6 8.68 -19.26 6.94
C HIS A 6 7.93 -19.33 5.61
N LEU A 7 7.56 -18.18 5.09
CA LEU A 7 6.90 -18.02 3.79
C LEU A 7 7.84 -17.24 2.87
N ARG A 8 8.12 -17.79 1.69
CA ARG A 8 8.82 -17.09 0.60
C ARG A 8 7.79 -16.57 -0.39
N TRP A 9 7.93 -15.31 -0.79
CA TRP A 9 7.11 -14.72 -1.84
C TRP A 9 7.97 -13.76 -2.70
N PRO A 10 7.87 -13.79 -4.03
CA PRO A 10 7.20 -14.81 -4.84
C PRO A 10 7.78 -16.22 -4.60
N GLY A 11 6.93 -17.25 -4.73
CA GLY A 11 7.37 -18.65 -4.73
C GLY A 11 7.73 -19.12 -6.14
N ASP A 12 8.37 -20.28 -6.24
CA ASP A 12 8.82 -20.89 -7.50
C ASP A 12 7.85 -21.98 -8.01
N GLU A 13 6.60 -22.00 -7.50
CA GLU A 13 5.60 -23.02 -7.85
C GLU A 13 4.95 -22.77 -9.22
N ASP A 14 4.63 -23.86 -9.94
CA ASP A 14 3.96 -23.82 -11.26
C ASP A 14 2.51 -23.29 -11.18
N ASN A 15 1.86 -23.43 -10.02
CA ASN A 15 0.49 -22.99 -9.76
C ASN A 15 0.47 -21.99 -8.60
N PRO A 16 1.01 -20.77 -8.77
CA PRO A 16 1.11 -19.82 -7.68
C PRO A 16 -0.29 -19.36 -7.25
N GLY A 17 -0.50 -19.15 -5.96
CA GLY A 17 -1.75 -18.62 -5.43
C GLY A 17 -1.87 -18.80 -3.92
N VAL A 18 -2.99 -18.34 -3.38
CA VAL A 18 -3.40 -18.63 -2.00
C VAL A 18 -4.79 -19.25 -2.02
N VAL A 19 -4.92 -20.41 -1.39
CA VAL A 19 -6.20 -21.05 -1.11
C VAL A 19 -6.37 -21.08 0.39
N LEU A 20 -7.44 -20.47 0.90
CA LEU A 20 -7.76 -20.51 2.32
C LEU A 20 -8.97 -21.41 2.54
N THR A 21 -8.74 -22.53 3.21
CA THR A 21 -9.80 -23.40 3.73
C THR A 21 -9.85 -23.31 5.25
N TRP A 22 -11.03 -23.55 5.82
CA TRP A 22 -11.25 -23.56 7.26
C TRP A 22 -12.23 -24.66 7.62
N THR A 23 -12.11 -25.22 8.81
CA THR A 23 -12.98 -26.31 9.26
C THR A 23 -13.78 -25.87 10.47
N GLY A 24 -15.10 -25.84 10.34
CA GLY A 24 -16.01 -25.53 11.43
C GLY A 24 -16.29 -26.76 12.30
N VAL A 25 -16.66 -26.53 13.56
CA VAL A 25 -16.99 -27.61 14.51
C VAL A 25 -18.17 -28.45 14.03
N ASN A 26 -19.20 -27.80 13.46
CA ASN A 26 -20.45 -28.44 13.07
C ASN A 26 -20.66 -28.52 11.55
N THR A 27 -19.78 -27.89 10.76
CA THR A 27 -20.03 -27.63 9.32
C THR A 27 -18.99 -28.23 8.39
N GLY A 28 -17.94 -28.85 8.92
CA GLY A 28 -16.87 -29.47 8.14
C GLY A 28 -15.93 -28.46 7.49
N ALA A 29 -15.10 -28.93 6.56
CA ALA A 29 -14.14 -28.10 5.82
C ALA A 29 -14.86 -27.28 4.74
N ARG A 30 -14.57 -25.98 4.68
CA ARG A 30 -15.13 -25.02 3.73
C ARG A 30 -14.04 -24.15 3.13
N LEU A 31 -14.24 -23.77 1.88
CA LEU A 31 -13.42 -22.78 1.21
C LEU A 31 -13.81 -21.38 1.69
N TYR A 32 -12.83 -20.60 2.16
CA TYR A 32 -12.99 -19.18 2.43
C TYR A 32 -12.83 -18.36 1.15
N GLY A 33 -11.77 -18.64 0.39
CA GLY A 33 -11.47 -17.93 -0.85
C GLY A 33 -10.22 -18.46 -1.55
N GLU A 34 -10.18 -18.25 -2.86
CA GLU A 34 -9.06 -18.58 -3.74
C GLU A 34 -8.53 -17.31 -4.40
N TYR A 35 -7.22 -17.14 -4.35
CA TYR A 35 -6.50 -15.99 -4.89
C TYR A 35 -5.41 -16.52 -5.82
N PRO A 36 -5.73 -16.82 -7.09
CA PRO A 36 -4.78 -17.44 -8.01
C PRO A 36 -3.66 -16.47 -8.42
N GLY A 37 -2.57 -16.99 -8.98
CA GLY A 37 -1.44 -16.23 -9.51
C GLY A 37 -0.44 -15.73 -8.45
N THR A 38 0.71 -15.24 -8.92
CA THR A 38 1.81 -14.75 -8.06
C THR A 38 1.37 -13.67 -7.06
N TRP A 39 0.40 -12.83 -7.42
CA TRP A 39 -0.15 -11.78 -6.55
C TRP A 39 -1.24 -12.28 -5.59
N GLY A 40 -1.50 -13.59 -5.53
CA GLY A 40 -2.50 -14.20 -4.67
C GLY A 40 -2.35 -13.84 -3.20
N LEU A 41 -1.12 -13.90 -2.69
CA LEU A 41 -0.79 -13.51 -1.32
C LEU A 41 -1.18 -12.07 -1.01
N ILE A 42 -0.86 -11.13 -1.92
CA ILE A 42 -1.13 -9.71 -1.71
C ILE A 42 -2.63 -9.44 -1.70
N ARG A 43 -3.41 -10.12 -2.56
CA ARG A 43 -4.88 -10.04 -2.56
C ARG A 43 -5.51 -10.64 -1.31
N TRP A 44 -4.96 -11.73 -0.79
CA TRP A 44 -5.39 -12.29 0.48
C TRP A 44 -5.09 -11.34 1.65
N LEU A 45 -3.89 -10.74 1.69
CA LEU A 45 -3.52 -9.75 2.69
C LEU A 45 -4.38 -8.48 2.61
N GLU A 46 -4.80 -8.07 1.41
CA GLU A 46 -5.74 -6.96 1.20
C GLU A 46 -7.12 -7.26 1.81
N ALA A 47 -7.60 -8.50 1.71
CA ALA A 47 -8.88 -8.92 2.28
C ALA A 47 -8.83 -9.01 3.83
N ALA A 48 -7.65 -9.14 4.42
CA ALA A 48 -7.47 -9.29 5.86
C ALA A 48 -7.49 -7.95 6.60
N ARG A 49 -8.09 -7.94 7.79
CA ARG A 49 -7.91 -6.83 8.74
C ARG A 49 -6.53 -6.93 9.36
N VAL A 50 -5.65 -5.99 9.00
CA VAL A 50 -4.28 -5.92 9.50
C VAL A 50 -4.21 -5.01 10.74
N GLN A 51 -3.67 -5.52 11.84
CA GLN A 51 -3.38 -4.75 13.05
C GLN A 51 -1.92 -4.94 13.45
N MET A 52 -1.20 -3.84 13.70
CA MET A 52 0.19 -3.92 14.18
C MET A 52 0.18 -4.37 15.65
N LEU A 53 0.98 -5.39 15.97
CA LEU A 53 1.18 -5.87 17.34
C LEU A 53 2.44 -5.24 17.95
N ASP A 54 3.52 -5.19 17.17
CA ASP A 54 4.77 -4.50 17.48
C ASP A 54 5.53 -4.15 16.18
N GLU A 55 6.80 -3.76 16.28
CA GLU A 55 7.65 -3.34 15.17
C GLU A 55 7.75 -4.33 14.00
N SER A 56 7.63 -5.64 14.26
CA SER A 56 7.81 -6.69 13.25
C SER A 56 6.62 -7.65 13.13
N ARG A 57 5.65 -7.60 14.05
CA ARG A 57 4.51 -8.51 14.10
C ARG A 57 3.20 -7.81 13.81
N TYR A 58 2.36 -8.46 13.02
CA TYR A 58 1.03 -8.03 12.63
C TYR A 58 0.02 -9.14 12.89
N ARG A 59 -1.13 -8.81 13.46
CA ARG A 59 -2.29 -9.68 13.50
C ARG A 59 -3.07 -9.51 12.21
N LEU A 60 -3.38 -10.63 11.56
CA LEU A 60 -4.28 -10.71 10.41
C LEU A 60 -5.58 -11.34 10.88
N GLY A 61 -6.70 -10.67 10.62
CA GLY A 61 -8.04 -11.16 10.96
C GLY A 61 -8.94 -11.25 9.75
N LEU A 62 -9.59 -12.40 9.56
CA LEU A 62 -10.67 -12.62 8.61
C LEU A 62 -11.90 -13.13 9.37
N ILE A 63 -13.09 -12.89 8.85
CA ILE A 63 -14.35 -13.37 9.44
C ILE A 63 -14.98 -14.34 8.45
N THR A 64 -15.21 -15.59 8.85
CA THR A 64 -15.87 -16.57 7.99
C THR A 64 -17.31 -16.15 7.67
N PRO A 65 -17.94 -16.72 6.63
CA PRO A 65 -19.37 -16.51 6.37
C PRO A 65 -20.28 -16.88 7.56
N GLU A 66 -19.79 -17.70 8.50
CA GLU A 66 -20.48 -18.08 9.73
C GLU A 66 -20.20 -17.14 10.91
N GLY A 67 -19.45 -16.06 10.70
CA GLY A 67 -19.10 -15.09 11.74
C GLY A 67 -17.95 -15.52 12.65
N LEU A 68 -17.25 -16.62 12.34
CA LEU A 68 -16.12 -17.10 13.14
C LEU A 68 -14.84 -16.34 12.75
N PRO A 69 -14.00 -15.93 13.72
CA PRO A 69 -12.75 -15.27 13.42
C PRO A 69 -11.67 -16.28 12.99
N LEU A 70 -11.00 -16.01 11.88
CA LEU A 70 -9.74 -16.66 11.49
C LEU A 70 -8.60 -15.69 11.75
N THR A 71 -7.62 -16.11 12.56
CA THR A 71 -6.54 -15.23 13.02
C THR A 71 -5.18 -15.83 12.71
N TRP A 72 -4.28 -14.99 12.19
CA TRP A 72 -2.86 -15.30 12.03
C TRP A 72 -2.00 -14.21 12.67
N VAL A 73 -0.77 -14.58 13.02
CA VAL A 73 0.30 -13.61 13.31
C VAL A 73 1.32 -13.68 12.18
N LEU A 74 1.46 -12.58 11.45
CA LEU A 74 2.50 -12.38 10.44
C LEU A 74 3.70 -11.69 11.10
N ARG A 75 4.89 -12.27 10.96
CA ARG A 75 6.14 -11.61 11.33
C ARG A 75 6.94 -11.28 10.07
N THR A 76 7.46 -10.07 9.99
CA THR A 76 8.26 -9.59 8.86
C THR A 76 9.74 -9.55 9.25
N GLU A 77 10.62 -9.84 8.30
CA GLU A 77 12.07 -9.76 8.53
C GLU A 77 12.58 -8.32 8.41
N VAL A 78 12.05 -7.56 7.44
CA VAL A 78 12.43 -6.17 7.19
C VAL A 78 11.18 -5.32 6.97
N GLY A 79 11.11 -4.20 7.70
CA GLY A 79 10.02 -3.23 7.59
C GLY A 79 8.64 -3.89 7.67
N LYS A 80 7.72 -3.48 6.79
CA LYS A 80 6.35 -4.04 6.73
C LYS A 80 6.24 -5.33 5.89
N GLY A 81 7.36 -5.88 5.43
CA GLY A 81 7.39 -7.07 4.57
C GLY A 81 6.40 -6.96 3.38
N PRO A 82 5.64 -8.02 3.05
CA PRO A 82 4.72 -8.01 1.90
C PRO A 82 3.57 -7.00 2.04
N LEU A 83 3.24 -6.53 3.25
CA LEU A 83 2.18 -5.54 3.47
C LEU A 83 2.49 -4.18 2.82
N VAL A 84 3.77 -3.87 2.56
CA VAL A 84 4.15 -2.60 1.90
C VAL A 84 3.55 -2.47 0.50
N LEU A 85 3.34 -3.60 -0.18
CA LEU A 85 2.81 -3.63 -1.55
C LEU A 85 1.35 -3.22 -1.63
N LEU A 86 0.61 -3.26 -0.52
CA LEU A 86 -0.76 -2.73 -0.46
C LEU A 86 -0.83 -1.23 -0.75
N LYS A 87 0.28 -0.49 -0.57
CA LYS A 87 0.36 0.94 -0.97
C LYS A 87 0.26 1.17 -2.47
N LEU A 88 0.50 0.14 -3.29
CA LEU A 88 0.39 0.24 -4.75
C LEU A 88 -1.08 0.23 -5.22
N ARG A 89 -2.04 -0.03 -4.32
CA ARG A 89 -3.47 0.00 -4.66
C ARG A 89 -3.91 1.43 -4.98
N GLY A 90 -4.40 1.62 -6.20
CA GLY A 90 -4.79 2.94 -6.70
C GLY A 90 -3.61 3.90 -6.94
N PHE A 91 -2.36 3.41 -6.79
CA PHE A 91 -1.19 4.24 -7.06
C PHE A 91 -1.17 4.61 -8.55
N THR A 92 -1.06 5.91 -8.81
CA THR A 92 -0.92 6.45 -10.16
C THR A 92 0.36 7.25 -10.22
N LEU A 93 1.19 6.98 -11.23
CA LEU A 93 2.41 7.72 -11.45
C LEU A 93 2.07 9.17 -11.86
N PRO A 94 2.70 10.20 -11.24
CA PRO A 94 2.53 11.58 -11.68
C PRO A 94 2.91 11.75 -13.16
N LYS A 95 2.14 12.56 -13.89
CA LYS A 95 2.39 12.83 -15.31
C LYS A 95 3.54 13.83 -15.55
N THR A 96 3.83 14.68 -14.56
CA THR A 96 4.85 15.71 -14.63
C THR A 96 5.67 15.71 -13.35
N ILE A 97 6.95 16.06 -13.48
CA ILE A 97 7.88 16.18 -12.34
C ILE A 97 7.87 17.60 -11.78
N PHE A 98 7.65 18.60 -12.63
CA PHE A 98 7.60 20.01 -12.26
C PHE A 98 6.19 20.56 -12.50
N GLU A 99 5.71 21.36 -11.56
CA GLU A 99 4.52 22.19 -11.74
C GLU A 99 4.96 23.50 -12.41
N GLU A 100 4.32 23.87 -13.51
CA GLU A 100 4.57 25.17 -14.16
C GLU A 100 3.97 26.28 -13.29
N ASN A 101 4.77 26.81 -12.37
CA ASN A 101 4.39 28.02 -11.66
C ASN A 101 4.47 29.18 -12.67
N ARG A 102 3.32 29.66 -13.14
CA ARG A 102 3.25 30.93 -13.85
C ARG A 102 3.67 32.01 -12.87
N GLY A 103 4.96 32.29 -12.82
CA GLY A 103 5.52 33.36 -12.00
C GLY A 103 4.67 34.62 -12.22
N ASN A 104 4.31 35.29 -11.12
CA ASN A 104 3.56 36.53 -11.17
C ASN A 104 4.26 37.49 -12.14
N ASN A 105 3.77 37.56 -13.39
CA ASN A 105 4.14 38.57 -14.36
C ASN A 105 3.55 39.90 -13.86
N ARG A 106 4.12 40.44 -12.79
CA ARG A 106 3.99 41.86 -12.49
C ARG A 106 4.79 42.56 -13.57
N PRO A 107 4.17 43.31 -14.50
CA PRO A 107 4.95 44.15 -15.39
C PRO A 107 5.76 45.09 -14.52
N GLU A 108 7.08 45.01 -14.65
CA GLU A 108 8.01 45.92 -14.00
C GLU A 108 7.61 47.33 -14.45
N SER A 109 7.05 48.13 -13.53
CA SER A 109 6.68 49.50 -13.85
C SER A 109 7.98 50.25 -14.11
N VAL A 110 8.24 50.52 -15.40
CA VAL A 110 9.36 51.35 -15.86
C VAL A 110 9.26 52.69 -15.14
N ARG A 111 10.09 52.88 -14.11
CA ARG A 111 10.26 54.18 -13.46
C ARG A 111 10.90 55.10 -14.50
N LYS A 112 10.10 55.97 -15.12
CA LYS A 112 10.64 57.09 -15.89
C LYS A 112 11.45 57.96 -14.93
N ARG A 113 12.77 57.94 -15.11
CA ARG A 113 13.70 58.83 -14.43
C ARG A 113 13.51 60.21 -15.09
N ASN A 114 12.76 61.11 -14.44
CA ASN A 114 12.71 62.51 -14.86
C ASN A 114 14.10 63.11 -14.64
N ASN A 115 14.86 63.27 -15.71
CA ASN A 115 16.09 64.05 -15.75
C ASN A 115 15.88 65.23 -16.72
N ASP A 116 14.89 66.06 -16.40
CA ASP A 116 14.68 67.35 -17.04
C ASP A 116 15.01 68.44 -16.01
N ASN A 117 16.27 68.55 -15.58
CA ASN A 117 16.72 69.76 -14.90
C ASN A 117 18.23 69.98 -14.94
N TRP A 118 18.80 70.24 -16.13
CA TRP A 118 20.07 70.95 -16.22
C TRP A 118 20.12 71.80 -17.48
N MET A 119 19.49 72.97 -17.45
CA MET A 119 20.01 74.22 -18.01
C MET A 119 19.13 75.37 -17.49
N THR A 120 19.57 76.05 -16.43
CA THR A 120 19.34 77.50 -16.27
C THR A 120 20.53 78.08 -15.50
N GLU A 121 21.19 79.02 -16.19
CA GLU A 121 22.12 80.09 -15.79
C GLU A 121 23.40 79.76 -15.00
#